data_AF-G4ZRN2-F1
#
_entry.id   AF-G4ZRN2-F1
#
_cell.length_a   1.000
_cell.length_b   1.000
_cell.length_c   1.000
_cell.angle_alpha   90.00
_cell.angle_beta   90.00
_cell.angle_gamma   90.00
#
_symmetry.space_group_name_H-M   'P 1'
#
loop_
_entity.id
_entity.type
_entity.pdbx_description
1 polymer ?
#
loop_
_entity_poly.entity_id
_entity_poly.type
_entity_poly.pdbx_seq_one_letter_code
_entity_poly.pdbx_strand_id
1 'polypeptide(L)'
;MDEARSIQVMCHFSPDVLGKRRSNPTTSDQLTMLQTVFEQRPDFVRGCLGCLAWTAFSRGNIAVLDWVNQFGIELRSTVPIRDAVSRGGVKVLRWFSENGFEISDPDLLELAVKSGQLEAVRWLSEHGYGVNSLALANIAGKIRNVPILRWLVEHGPPLDLATATLLIWQYRQVEIAWWVSEDVRKHVVFEALQKNDRRVLRWILARTTFQDESAQWDIRAAIQSCSTDMQRWLEEDMSEVGACRWCFPTKMSIGGYEETALPNSKQRRLQ
;
A
#
# COMPACT_ATOMS: atom_id res chain seq x y z
N MET A 1 13.90 29.00 7.97
CA MET A 1 14.01 29.62 9.32
C MET A 1 12.74 29.45 10.16
N ASP A 2 11.56 29.28 9.54
CA ASP A 2 10.32 29.01 10.30
C ASP A 2 10.21 27.58 10.85
N GLU A 3 10.81 26.58 10.21
CA GLU A 3 10.73 25.18 10.66
C GLU A 3 11.39 24.95 12.03
N ALA A 4 12.48 25.65 12.35
CA ALA A 4 13.13 25.56 13.66
C ALA A 4 12.24 26.09 14.80
N ARG A 5 11.20 26.89 14.50
CA ARG A 5 10.23 27.36 15.50
C ARG A 5 9.16 26.31 15.85
N SER A 6 9.10 25.21 15.10
CA SER A 6 8.21 24.07 15.40
C SER A 6 8.65 23.26 16.61
N ILE A 7 9.92 23.39 17.01
CA ILE A 7 10.52 22.67 18.14
C ILE A 7 11.02 23.70 19.14
N GLN A 8 10.59 23.57 20.39
CA GLN A 8 11.10 24.35 21.50
C GLN A 8 11.90 23.45 22.43
N VAL A 9 13.07 23.94 22.86
CA VAL A 9 13.87 23.28 23.90
C VAL A 9 13.83 24.13 25.15
N MET A 10 13.32 23.58 26.24
CA MET A 10 13.02 24.32 27.49
C MET A 10 14.27 24.61 28.31
N CYS A 11 15.33 23.81 28.14
CA CYS A 11 16.61 23.94 28.83
C CYS A 11 16.49 23.77 30.36
N HIS A 12 15.82 22.70 30.81
CA HIS A 12 15.80 22.34 32.22
C HIS A 12 17.10 21.64 32.62
N PHE A 13 18.03 22.37 33.24
CA PHE A 13 19.32 21.84 33.72
C PHE A 13 19.21 21.08 35.07
N SER A 14 18.03 20.60 35.47
CA SER A 14 17.86 19.92 36.76
C SER A 14 18.38 18.47 36.73
N PRO A 15 19.25 18.07 37.67
CA PRO A 15 19.84 16.72 37.69
C PRO A 15 18.80 15.60 37.88
N ASP A 16 17.69 15.86 38.57
CA ASP A 16 16.63 14.86 38.82
C ASP A 16 15.79 14.49 37.58
N VAL A 17 15.75 15.36 36.56
CA VAL A 17 14.99 15.13 35.32
C VAL A 17 15.77 14.23 34.34
N LEU A 18 17.10 14.25 34.41
CA LEU A 18 18.02 13.49 33.56
C LEU A 18 18.02 11.99 33.86
N GLY A 19 17.54 11.58 35.04
CA GLY A 19 17.62 10.21 35.54
C GLY A 19 16.53 9.24 35.04
N LYS A 20 15.47 9.72 34.37
CA LYS A 20 14.31 8.87 33.99
C LYS A 20 14.20 8.52 32.51
N ARG A 21 14.94 9.18 31.61
CA ARG A 21 14.88 8.95 30.16
C ARG A 21 16.22 8.35 29.72
N ARG A 22 16.17 7.19 29.05
CA ARG A 22 17.33 6.40 28.57
C ARG A 22 18.49 7.33 28.17
N SER A 23 19.50 7.48 29.03
CA SER A 23 20.55 8.48 28.82
C SER A 23 21.94 7.87 28.80
N ASN A 24 22.67 8.18 27.72
CA ASN A 24 24.13 8.21 27.75
C ASN A 24 24.54 9.40 28.64
N PRO A 25 25.42 9.21 29.64
CA PRO A 25 25.81 10.28 30.53
C PRO A 25 26.59 11.34 29.75
N THR A 26 26.03 12.56 29.67
CA THR A 26 26.76 13.73 29.18
C THR A 26 27.93 13.98 30.12
N THR A 27 29.15 14.20 29.60
CA THR A 27 30.30 14.57 30.44
C THR A 27 29.98 15.87 31.18
N SER A 28 30.13 15.86 32.51
CA SER A 28 29.82 16.98 33.41
C SER A 28 30.30 18.33 32.87
N ASP A 29 31.50 18.37 32.30
CA ASP A 29 32.13 19.58 31.77
C ASP A 29 31.36 20.23 30.61
N GLN A 30 30.76 19.42 29.73
CA GLN A 30 29.94 19.93 28.63
C GLN A 30 28.65 20.56 29.13
N LEU A 31 28.04 19.99 30.18
CA LEU A 31 26.84 20.54 30.80
C LEU A 31 27.15 21.86 31.52
N THR A 32 28.27 21.94 32.24
CA THR A 32 28.71 23.18 32.90
C THR A 32 29.00 24.28 31.87
N MET A 33 29.67 23.95 30.77
CA MET A 33 29.89 24.90 29.68
C MET A 33 28.57 25.36 29.03
N LEU A 34 27.64 24.45 28.76
CA LEU A 34 26.34 24.82 28.18
C LEU A 34 25.52 25.70 29.14
N GLN A 35 25.54 25.40 30.42
CA GLN A 35 24.82 26.15 31.46
C GLN A 35 25.36 27.58 31.57
N THR A 36 26.69 27.76 31.60
CA THR A 36 27.30 29.10 31.65
C THR A 36 26.95 29.95 30.42
N VAL A 37 26.90 29.35 29.23
CA VAL A 37 26.47 30.06 28.00
C VAL A 37 24.97 30.37 28.04
N PHE A 38 24.14 29.47 28.59
CA PHE A 38 22.70 29.67 28.73
C PHE A 38 22.38 30.85 29.68
N GLU A 39 23.09 30.98 30.80
CA GLU A 39 22.95 32.09 31.74
C GLU A 39 23.26 33.45 31.09
N GLN A 40 24.21 33.48 30.15
CA GLN A 40 24.58 34.69 29.42
C GLN A 40 23.63 35.00 28.25
N ARG A 41 23.16 33.98 27.52
CA ARG A 41 22.38 34.12 26.28
C ARG A 41 21.34 33.00 26.12
N PRO A 42 20.22 33.04 26.85
CA PRO A 42 19.26 31.94 26.88
C PRO A 42 18.59 31.70 25.52
N ASP A 43 18.17 32.75 24.82
CA ASP A 43 17.46 32.60 23.54
C ASP A 43 18.37 32.07 22.42
N PHE A 44 19.66 32.41 22.47
CA PHE A 44 20.64 31.88 21.54
C PHE A 44 20.81 30.36 21.72
N VAL A 45 20.99 29.90 22.96
CA VAL A 45 21.15 28.47 23.26
C VAL A 45 19.89 27.70 22.90
N ARG A 46 18.69 28.20 23.24
CA ARG A 46 17.41 27.60 22.83
C ARG A 46 17.30 27.49 21.31
N GLY A 47 17.68 28.53 20.58
CA GLY A 47 17.69 28.53 19.12
C GLY A 47 18.64 27.49 18.54
N CYS A 48 19.87 27.39 19.06
CA CYS A 48 20.84 26.39 18.65
C CYS A 48 20.36 24.96 18.92
N LEU A 49 19.83 24.69 20.11
CA LEU A 49 19.29 23.37 20.48
C LEU A 49 18.05 23.01 19.65
N GLY A 50 17.18 23.98 19.35
CA GLY A 50 16.04 23.79 18.44
C GLY A 50 16.48 23.42 17.02
N CYS A 51 17.48 24.13 16.47
CA CYS A 51 18.06 23.78 15.16
C CYS A 51 18.73 22.40 15.16
N LEU A 52 19.40 22.03 16.26
CA LEU A 52 20.01 20.71 16.41
C LEU A 52 18.95 19.61 16.47
N ALA A 53 17.88 19.81 17.23
CA ALA A 53 16.75 18.89 17.30
C ALA A 53 16.10 18.69 15.93
N TRP A 54 15.81 19.79 15.21
CA TRP A 54 15.27 19.73 13.84
C TRP A 54 16.16 18.88 12.93
N THR A 55 17.46 19.19 12.92
CA THR A 55 18.44 18.46 12.10
C THR A 55 18.50 16.98 12.48
N ALA A 56 18.42 16.66 13.77
CA ALA A 56 18.42 15.29 14.26
C ALA A 56 17.14 14.54 13.87
N PHE A 57 15.97 15.17 13.90
CA PHE A 57 14.71 14.60 13.40
C PHE A 57 14.81 14.29 11.90
N SER A 58 15.17 15.29 11.08
CA SER A 58 15.23 15.11 9.63
C SER A 58 16.28 14.08 9.18
N ARG A 59 17.34 13.86 9.98
CA ARG A 59 18.36 12.83 9.72
C ARG A 59 18.07 11.49 10.41
N GLY A 60 17.06 11.41 11.25
CA GLY A 60 16.76 10.22 12.06
C GLY A 60 17.83 9.85 13.08
N ASN A 61 18.58 10.84 13.59
CA ASN A 61 19.66 10.61 14.55
C ASN A 61 19.11 10.55 15.98
N ILE A 62 18.73 9.35 16.41
CA ILE A 62 18.14 9.11 17.74
C ILE A 62 19.09 9.48 18.88
N ALA A 63 20.40 9.27 18.74
CA ALA A 63 21.36 9.59 19.80
C ALA A 63 21.40 11.09 20.10
N VAL A 64 21.32 11.94 19.06
CA VAL A 64 21.24 13.40 19.24
C VAL A 64 19.87 13.80 19.78
N LEU A 65 18.79 13.14 19.37
CA LEU A 65 17.46 13.40 19.92
C LEU A 65 17.38 13.06 21.40
N ASP A 66 17.92 11.92 21.83
CA ASP A 66 18.00 11.53 23.24
C ASP A 66 18.82 12.55 24.04
N TRP A 67 19.93 13.04 23.46
CA TRP A 67 20.74 14.07 24.08
C TRP A 67 20.00 15.41 24.21
N VAL A 68 19.32 15.90 23.16
CA VAL A 68 18.59 17.17 23.25
C VAL A 68 17.34 17.05 24.14
N ASN A 69 16.71 15.87 24.19
CA ASN A 69 15.52 15.62 25.00
C ASN A 69 15.76 15.68 26.51
N GLN A 70 17.03 15.52 26.94
CA GLN A 70 17.45 15.78 28.33
C GLN A 70 17.14 17.20 28.79
N PHE A 71 17.12 18.16 27.86
CA PHE A 71 16.83 19.56 28.14
C PHE A 71 15.33 19.90 28.06
N GLY A 72 14.47 18.91 27.81
CA GLY A 72 13.04 19.08 27.60
C GLY A 72 12.74 19.59 26.19
N ILE A 73 12.27 18.70 25.32
CA ILE A 73 11.76 19.05 23.99
C ILE A 73 10.24 19.17 24.06
N GLU A 74 9.72 20.27 23.54
CA GLU A 74 8.30 20.48 23.29
C GLU A 74 8.08 20.71 21.79
N LEU A 75 7.08 20.05 21.24
CA LEU A 75 6.66 20.26 19.86
C LEU A 75 5.56 21.32 19.84
N ARG A 76 5.82 22.43 19.17
CA ARG A 76 4.84 23.52 18.98
C ARG A 76 3.93 23.30 17.77
N SER A 77 4.25 22.32 16.93
CA SER A 77 3.42 21.93 15.79
C SER A 77 3.64 20.47 15.42
N THR A 78 2.78 19.93 14.57
CA THR A 78 2.88 18.56 14.05
C THR A 78 3.93 18.41 12.94
N VAL A 79 4.60 19.50 12.55
CA VAL A 79 5.56 19.53 11.43
C VAL A 79 6.67 18.48 11.58
N PRO A 80 7.33 18.31 12.75
CA PRO A 80 8.38 17.30 12.89
C PRO A 80 7.87 15.85 12.72
N ILE A 81 6.64 15.58 13.18
CA ILE A 81 5.99 14.27 13.02
C ILE A 81 5.64 14.04 11.54
N ARG A 82 5.06 15.05 10.86
CA ARG A 82 4.74 15.00 9.43
C ARG A 82 5.98 14.82 8.56
N ASP A 83 7.10 15.48 8.89
CA ASP A 83 8.39 15.29 8.20
C ASP A 83 8.86 13.84 8.37
N ALA A 84 8.84 13.30 9.60
CA ALA A 84 9.19 11.92 9.87
C ALA A 84 8.31 10.92 9.09
N VAL A 85 6.98 11.13 9.05
CA VAL A 85 6.06 10.31 8.25
C VAL A 85 6.39 10.38 6.76
N SER A 86 6.55 11.59 6.20
CA SER A 86 6.80 11.79 4.77
C SER A 86 8.11 11.19 4.28
N ARG A 87 9.10 11.05 5.18
CA ARG A 87 10.39 10.42 4.92
C ARG A 87 10.44 8.92 5.23
N GLY A 88 9.37 8.34 5.78
CA GLY A 88 9.37 6.95 6.23
C GLY A 88 10.24 6.71 7.48
N GLY A 89 10.49 7.76 8.27
CA GLY A 89 11.33 7.76 9.46
C GLY A 89 10.69 7.07 10.66
N VAL A 90 10.34 5.79 10.54
CA VAL A 90 9.66 5.00 11.60
C VAL A 90 10.45 5.00 12.91
N LYS A 91 11.79 5.05 12.86
CA LYS A 91 12.63 5.19 14.07
C LYS A 91 12.31 6.46 14.85
N VAL A 92 12.08 7.56 14.14
CA VAL A 92 11.72 8.86 14.74
C VAL A 92 10.29 8.85 15.25
N LEU A 93 9.35 8.24 14.51
CA LEU A 93 7.96 8.08 14.97
C LEU A 93 7.87 7.25 16.26
N ARG A 94 8.62 6.14 16.32
CA ARG A 94 8.77 5.34 17.53
C ARG A 94 9.36 6.16 18.66
N TRP A 95 10.38 6.96 18.39
CA TRP A 95 11.00 7.83 19.39
C TRP A 95 9.99 8.85 19.96
N PHE A 96 9.15 9.45 19.11
CA PHE A 96 8.09 10.35 19.57
C PHE A 96 7.11 9.61 20.50
N SER A 97 6.62 8.43 20.08
CA SER A 97 5.70 7.63 20.87
C SER A 97 6.29 7.18 22.22
N GLU A 98 7.53 6.67 22.23
CA GLU A 98 8.24 6.21 23.44
C GLU A 98 8.51 7.35 24.44
N ASN A 99 8.65 8.60 23.95
CA ASN A 99 8.86 9.78 24.80
C ASN A 99 7.56 10.49 25.20
N GLY A 100 6.40 9.91 24.88
CA GLY A 100 5.09 10.43 25.27
C GLY A 100 4.62 11.63 24.45
N PHE A 101 5.19 11.86 23.27
CA PHE A 101 4.65 12.86 22.35
C PHE A 101 3.36 12.34 21.72
N GLU A 102 2.33 13.18 21.72
CA GLU A 102 1.04 12.84 21.12
C GLU A 102 1.14 12.86 19.59
N ILE A 103 0.71 11.75 18.98
CA ILE A 103 0.64 11.59 17.52
C ILE A 103 -0.85 11.46 17.19
N SER A 104 -1.51 12.60 17.02
CA SER A 104 -2.97 12.68 16.83
C SER A 104 -3.41 13.38 15.55
N ASP A 105 -2.47 13.78 14.69
CA ASP A 105 -2.78 14.37 13.39
C ASP A 105 -3.48 13.32 12.51
N PRO A 106 -4.77 13.49 12.14
CA PRO A 106 -5.55 12.47 11.45
C PRO A 106 -5.08 12.24 10.00
N ASP A 107 -4.37 13.21 9.41
CA ASP A 107 -3.94 13.16 8.01
C ASP A 107 -2.61 12.41 7.83
N LEU A 108 -1.98 11.91 8.90
CA LEU A 108 -0.68 11.25 8.81
C LEU A 108 -0.72 9.99 7.96
N LEU A 109 -1.79 9.20 8.02
CA LEU A 109 -1.92 8.00 7.21
C LEU A 109 -2.02 8.35 5.72
N GLU A 110 -2.82 9.36 5.38
CA GLU A 110 -2.92 9.86 4.01
C GLU A 110 -1.57 10.42 3.52
N LEU A 111 -0.87 11.17 4.37
CA LEU A 111 0.46 11.70 4.07
C LEU A 111 1.46 10.57 3.80
N ALA A 112 1.48 9.52 4.64
CA ALA A 112 2.35 8.37 4.47
C ALA A 112 2.12 7.69 3.12
N VAL A 113 0.84 7.51 2.74
CA VAL A 113 0.46 6.95 1.44
C VAL A 113 0.92 7.89 0.32
N LYS A 114 0.57 9.19 0.35
CA LYS A 114 0.98 10.17 -0.67
C LYS A 114 2.50 10.23 -0.86
N SER A 115 3.26 10.09 0.23
CA SER A 115 4.72 10.09 0.23
C SER A 115 5.34 8.74 -0.17
N GLY A 116 4.53 7.70 -0.37
CA GLY A 116 5.02 6.38 -0.79
C GLY A 116 5.73 5.58 0.29
N GLN A 117 5.47 5.89 1.58
CA GLN A 117 6.20 5.33 2.72
C GLN A 117 5.47 4.16 3.36
N LEU A 118 5.63 2.95 2.80
CA LEU A 118 4.94 1.74 3.27
C LEU A 118 5.19 1.43 4.75
N GLU A 119 6.42 1.58 5.24
CA GLU A 119 6.73 1.29 6.64
C GLU A 119 6.07 2.29 7.59
N ALA A 120 5.91 3.56 7.18
CA ALA A 120 5.15 4.53 7.96
C ALA A 120 3.65 4.21 7.95
N VAL A 121 3.09 3.76 6.82
CA VAL A 121 1.70 3.30 6.72
C VAL A 121 1.43 2.15 7.69
N ARG A 122 2.31 1.13 7.71
CA ARG A 122 2.22 0.00 8.65
C ARG A 122 2.28 0.45 10.10
N TRP A 123 3.29 1.25 10.43
CA TRP A 123 3.47 1.73 11.79
C TRP A 123 2.27 2.55 12.28
N LEU A 124 1.74 3.47 11.46
CA LEU A 124 0.56 4.26 11.81
C LEU A 124 -0.67 3.35 12.02
N SER A 125 -0.87 2.35 11.16
CA SER A 125 -1.97 1.40 11.31
C SER A 125 -1.89 0.59 12.60
N GLU A 126 -0.70 0.16 13.01
CA GLU A 126 -0.47 -0.52 14.29
C GLU A 126 -0.77 0.40 15.50
N HIS A 127 -0.69 1.71 15.31
CA HIS A 127 -0.92 2.73 16.35
C HIS A 127 -2.32 3.35 16.24
N GLY A 128 -3.28 2.63 15.67
CA GLY A 128 -4.70 2.98 15.70
C GLY A 128 -5.19 3.87 14.56
N TYR A 129 -4.35 4.19 13.56
CA TYR A 129 -4.81 4.87 12.36
C TYR A 129 -5.58 3.90 11.46
N GLY A 130 -6.89 4.11 11.34
CA GLY A 130 -7.77 3.24 10.58
C GLY A 130 -7.52 3.29 9.06
N VAL A 131 -7.29 2.13 8.46
CA VAL A 131 -7.14 1.95 7.00
C VAL A 131 -8.47 1.67 6.30
N ASN A 132 -9.56 2.18 6.87
CA ASN A 132 -10.94 1.79 6.54
C ASN A 132 -11.51 2.52 5.30
N SER A 133 -10.69 3.30 4.59
CA SER A 133 -11.12 4.18 3.52
C SER A 133 -10.54 3.78 2.16
N LEU A 134 -11.42 3.58 1.18
CA LEU A 134 -11.04 3.37 -0.23
C LEU A 134 -10.35 4.60 -0.84
N ALA A 135 -10.45 5.78 -0.21
CA ALA A 135 -9.72 6.97 -0.63
C ALA A 135 -8.20 6.74 -0.60
N LEU A 136 -7.69 5.97 0.36
CA LEU A 136 -6.26 5.64 0.44
C LEU A 136 -5.83 4.75 -0.74
N ALA A 137 -6.66 3.80 -1.15
CA ALA A 137 -6.40 2.98 -2.34
C ALA A 137 -6.33 3.84 -3.61
N ASN A 138 -7.24 4.81 -3.77
CA ASN A 138 -7.20 5.77 -4.87
C ASN A 138 -5.90 6.57 -4.91
N ILE A 139 -5.46 7.07 -3.76
CA ILE A 139 -4.19 7.81 -3.65
C ILE A 139 -3.02 6.90 -4.01
N ALA A 140 -2.97 5.67 -3.46
CA ALA A 140 -1.93 4.69 -3.74
C ALA A 140 -1.87 4.30 -5.24
N GLY A 141 -3.04 4.22 -5.88
CA GLY A 141 -3.17 4.02 -7.32
C GLY A 141 -2.61 5.18 -8.13
N LYS A 142 -2.93 6.42 -7.76
CA LYS A 142 -2.47 7.64 -8.44
C LYS A 142 -0.94 7.79 -8.39
N ILE A 143 -0.31 7.49 -7.25
CA ILE A 143 1.15 7.50 -7.10
C ILE A 143 1.81 6.26 -7.73
N ARG A 144 1.01 5.27 -8.15
CA ARG A 144 1.43 4.00 -8.75
C ARG A 144 2.33 3.14 -7.84
N ASN A 145 2.08 3.19 -6.54
CA ASN A 145 2.83 2.41 -5.55
C ASN A 145 2.10 1.09 -5.27
N VAL A 146 2.42 0.07 -6.07
CA VAL A 146 1.83 -1.28 -5.96
C VAL A 146 2.03 -1.89 -4.55
N PRO A 147 3.20 -1.78 -3.89
CA PRO A 147 3.36 -2.29 -2.53
C PRO A 147 2.37 -1.70 -1.52
N ILE A 148 2.15 -0.39 -1.53
CA ILE A 148 1.17 0.25 -0.64
C ILE A 148 -0.25 -0.13 -1.03
N LEU A 149 -0.56 -0.09 -2.33
CA LEU A 149 -1.89 -0.45 -2.81
C LEU A 149 -2.26 -1.88 -2.41
N ARG A 150 -1.33 -2.82 -2.58
CA ARG A 150 -1.49 -4.21 -2.14
C ARG A 150 -1.76 -4.28 -0.64
N TRP A 151 -0.92 -3.63 0.18
CA TRP A 151 -1.07 -3.68 1.62
C TRP A 151 -2.41 -3.10 2.08
N LEU A 152 -2.86 -2.00 1.46
CA LEU A 152 -4.17 -1.38 1.73
C LEU A 152 -5.34 -2.29 1.34
N VAL A 153 -5.25 -3.05 0.26
CA VAL A 153 -6.31 -3.99 -0.13
C VAL A 153 -6.34 -5.22 0.79
N GLU A 154 -5.19 -5.65 1.29
CA GLU A 154 -5.09 -6.79 2.22
C GLU A 154 -5.59 -6.45 3.65
N HIS A 155 -5.48 -5.20 4.09
CA HIS A 155 -5.79 -4.77 5.47
C HIS A 155 -6.96 -3.79 5.58
N GLY A 156 -7.43 -3.27 4.45
CA GLY A 156 -8.55 -2.32 4.37
C GLY A 156 -9.86 -2.97 3.94
N PRO A 157 -10.88 -2.15 3.60
CA PRO A 157 -12.13 -2.67 3.10
C PRO A 157 -11.96 -3.29 1.71
N PRO A 158 -12.82 -4.27 1.33
CA PRO A 158 -12.81 -4.82 -0.01
C PRO A 158 -13.03 -3.71 -1.04
N LEU A 159 -12.30 -3.75 -2.15
CA LEU A 159 -12.45 -2.79 -3.23
C LEU A 159 -13.84 -2.93 -3.86
N ASP A 160 -14.57 -1.81 -3.95
CA ASP A 160 -15.80 -1.74 -4.71
C ASP A 160 -15.52 -1.64 -6.22
N LEU A 161 -16.56 -1.88 -7.03
CA LEU A 161 -16.45 -1.85 -8.48
C LEU A 161 -15.98 -0.49 -9.01
N ALA A 162 -16.45 0.60 -8.42
CA ALA A 162 -16.09 1.96 -8.81
C ALA A 162 -14.60 2.26 -8.58
N THR A 163 -14.07 1.89 -7.42
CA THR A 163 -12.65 2.06 -7.10
C THR A 163 -11.78 1.14 -7.97
N ALA A 164 -12.17 -0.12 -8.14
CA ALA A 164 -11.41 -1.06 -8.96
C ALA A 164 -11.32 -0.61 -10.44
N THR A 165 -12.44 -0.21 -11.03
CA THR A 165 -12.47 0.31 -12.41
C THR A 165 -11.64 1.59 -12.54
N LEU A 166 -11.72 2.51 -11.58
CA LEU A 166 -10.88 3.72 -11.55
C LEU A 166 -9.39 3.38 -11.56
N LEU A 167 -8.96 2.49 -10.66
CA LEU A 167 -7.56 2.08 -10.52
C LEU A 167 -7.02 1.40 -11.80
N ILE A 168 -7.81 0.56 -12.46
CA ILE A 168 -7.44 -0.15 -13.69
C ILE A 168 -7.44 0.81 -14.89
N TRP A 169 -8.54 1.52 -15.11
CA TRP A 169 -8.77 2.30 -16.32
C TRP A 169 -8.23 3.72 -16.28
N GLN A 170 -7.99 4.30 -15.12
CA GLN A 170 -7.38 5.63 -15.02
C GLN A 170 -5.91 5.53 -14.62
N TYR A 171 -5.61 4.72 -13.59
CA TYR A 171 -4.24 4.64 -13.04
C TYR A 171 -3.41 3.46 -13.57
N ARG A 172 -3.99 2.63 -14.46
CA ARG A 172 -3.30 1.50 -15.14
C ARG A 172 -2.73 0.47 -14.15
N GLN A 173 -3.38 0.28 -13.01
CA GLN A 173 -3.03 -0.71 -11.98
C GLN A 173 -3.80 -2.01 -12.20
N VAL A 174 -3.46 -2.76 -13.26
CA VAL A 174 -4.17 -4.01 -13.59
C VAL A 174 -3.93 -5.09 -12.54
N GLU A 175 -2.82 -4.99 -11.83
CA GLU A 175 -2.40 -5.87 -10.74
C GLU A 175 -3.45 -6.01 -9.65
N ILE A 176 -4.28 -4.99 -9.45
CA ILE A 176 -5.33 -5.04 -8.42
C ILE A 176 -6.35 -6.14 -8.68
N ALA A 177 -6.51 -6.58 -9.92
CA ALA A 177 -7.48 -7.59 -10.27
C ALA A 177 -7.20 -8.94 -9.56
N TRP A 178 -5.99 -9.16 -9.02
CA TRP A 178 -5.72 -10.28 -8.10
C TRP A 178 -6.57 -10.25 -6.84
N TRP A 179 -6.91 -9.06 -6.34
CA TRP A 179 -7.48 -8.86 -5.00
C TRP A 179 -8.93 -8.39 -5.02
N VAL A 180 -9.55 -8.24 -6.19
CA VAL A 180 -10.98 -7.92 -6.32
C VAL A 180 -11.82 -9.20 -6.47
N SER A 181 -13.11 -9.14 -6.15
CA SER A 181 -14.02 -10.28 -6.29
C SER A 181 -14.19 -10.74 -7.74
N GLU A 182 -14.68 -11.98 -7.93
CA GLU A 182 -14.97 -12.52 -9.27
C GLU A 182 -15.97 -11.67 -10.04
N ASP A 183 -16.99 -11.14 -9.36
CA ASP A 183 -17.99 -10.26 -9.97
C ASP A 183 -17.36 -8.98 -10.54
N VAL A 184 -16.43 -8.37 -9.78
CA VAL A 184 -15.71 -7.19 -10.24
C VAL A 184 -14.78 -7.54 -11.39
N ARG A 185 -14.05 -8.66 -11.33
CA ARG A 185 -13.20 -9.11 -12.44
C ARG A 185 -14.01 -9.35 -13.72
N LYS A 186 -15.17 -10.00 -13.60
CA LYS A 186 -16.09 -10.27 -14.71
C LYS A 186 -16.53 -8.96 -15.37
N HIS A 187 -16.93 -7.97 -14.57
CA HIS A 187 -17.30 -6.65 -15.09
C HIS A 187 -16.14 -5.96 -15.83
N VAL A 188 -14.93 -6.00 -15.26
CA VAL A 188 -13.73 -5.42 -15.90
C VAL A 188 -13.41 -6.13 -17.22
N VAL A 189 -13.57 -7.46 -17.31
CA VAL A 189 -13.38 -8.20 -18.57
C VAL A 189 -14.37 -7.75 -19.63
N PHE A 190 -15.66 -7.60 -19.29
CA PHE A 190 -16.66 -7.09 -20.22
C PHE A 190 -16.33 -5.69 -20.74
N GLU A 191 -15.97 -4.77 -19.85
CA GLU A 191 -15.55 -3.42 -20.25
C GLU A 191 -14.29 -3.46 -21.13
N ALA A 192 -13.35 -4.34 -20.82
CA ALA A 192 -12.12 -4.49 -21.59
C ALA A 192 -12.38 -5.01 -23.01
N LEU A 193 -13.33 -5.95 -23.18
CA LEU A 193 -13.78 -6.42 -24.49
C LEU A 193 -14.42 -5.29 -25.30
N GLN A 194 -15.28 -4.48 -24.68
CA GLN A 194 -15.93 -3.33 -25.34
C GLN A 194 -14.92 -2.26 -25.76
N LYS A 195 -13.90 -2.00 -24.93
CA LYS A 195 -12.83 -1.03 -25.20
C LYS A 195 -11.73 -1.60 -26.10
N ASN A 196 -11.77 -2.90 -26.45
CA ASN A 196 -10.72 -3.62 -27.17
C ASN A 196 -9.34 -3.51 -26.48
N ASP A 197 -9.31 -3.49 -25.13
CA ASP A 197 -8.07 -3.38 -24.35
C ASP A 197 -7.44 -4.76 -24.13
N ARG A 198 -6.56 -5.11 -25.06
CA ARG A 198 -5.80 -6.37 -25.04
C ARG A 198 -4.92 -6.53 -23.82
N ARG A 199 -4.40 -5.43 -23.25
CA ARG A 199 -3.48 -5.48 -22.11
C ARG A 199 -4.21 -5.95 -20.86
N VAL A 200 -5.37 -5.36 -20.58
CA VAL A 200 -6.19 -5.73 -19.42
C VAL A 200 -6.72 -7.15 -19.59
N LEU A 201 -7.25 -7.49 -20.78
CA LEU A 201 -7.73 -8.84 -21.08
C LEU A 201 -6.65 -9.90 -20.91
N ARG A 202 -5.48 -9.71 -21.53
CA ARG A 202 -4.35 -10.64 -21.43
C ARG A 202 -3.97 -10.84 -19.97
N TRP A 203 -3.86 -9.76 -19.22
CA TRP A 203 -3.45 -9.83 -17.83
C TRP A 203 -4.47 -10.61 -16.99
N ILE A 204 -5.76 -10.28 -17.08
CA ILE A 204 -6.80 -10.90 -16.24
C ILE A 204 -6.97 -12.36 -16.60
N LEU A 205 -7.16 -12.67 -17.88
CA LEU A 205 -7.43 -14.04 -18.32
C LEU A 205 -6.23 -14.97 -18.09
N ALA A 206 -5.00 -14.47 -18.24
CA ALA A 206 -3.80 -15.29 -18.05
C ALA A 206 -3.44 -15.54 -16.58
N ARG A 207 -3.86 -14.66 -15.66
CA ARG A 207 -3.37 -14.64 -14.27
C ARG A 207 -4.45 -14.85 -13.22
N THR A 208 -5.73 -14.82 -13.61
CA THR A 208 -6.85 -15.04 -12.69
C THR A 208 -7.69 -16.22 -13.16
N THR A 209 -8.37 -16.85 -12.21
CA THR A 209 -9.35 -17.92 -12.47
C THR A 209 -10.74 -17.43 -12.10
N PHE A 210 -11.74 -17.95 -12.79
CA PHE A 210 -13.16 -17.76 -12.47
C PHE A 210 -13.70 -19.11 -12.05
N GLN A 211 -14.15 -19.25 -10.81
CA GLN A 211 -14.75 -20.49 -10.33
C GLN A 211 -16.23 -20.59 -10.69
N ASP A 212 -16.93 -19.46 -10.75
CA ASP A 212 -18.34 -19.43 -11.15
C ASP A 212 -18.53 -19.82 -12.62
N GLU A 213 -19.23 -20.95 -12.86
CA GLU A 213 -19.57 -21.43 -14.20
C GLU A 213 -20.45 -20.45 -14.98
N SER A 214 -21.31 -19.70 -14.27
CA SER A 214 -22.15 -18.67 -14.89
C SER A 214 -21.29 -17.52 -15.40
N ALA A 215 -20.37 -17.00 -14.58
CA ALA A 215 -19.38 -16.02 -15.00
C ALA A 215 -18.52 -16.50 -16.17
N GLN A 216 -18.09 -17.76 -16.18
CA GLN A 216 -17.34 -18.31 -17.31
C GLN A 216 -18.17 -18.35 -18.60
N TRP A 217 -19.43 -18.81 -18.52
CA TRP A 217 -20.33 -18.85 -19.67
C TRP A 217 -20.58 -17.45 -20.25
N ASP A 218 -20.85 -16.49 -19.37
CA ASP A 218 -21.05 -15.09 -19.71
C ASP A 218 -19.83 -14.48 -20.42
N ILE A 219 -18.62 -14.75 -19.91
CA ILE A 219 -17.37 -14.28 -20.54
C ILE A 219 -17.17 -14.94 -21.91
N ARG A 220 -17.45 -16.24 -22.05
CA ARG A 220 -17.37 -16.93 -23.36
C ARG A 220 -18.33 -16.33 -24.37
N ALA A 221 -19.57 -16.10 -23.98
CA ALA A 221 -20.58 -15.48 -24.84
C ALA A 221 -20.15 -14.06 -25.28
N ALA A 222 -19.56 -13.30 -24.36
CA ALA A 222 -19.00 -11.96 -24.65
C ALA A 222 -17.85 -11.99 -25.67
N ILE A 223 -16.98 -12.99 -25.56
CA ILE A 223 -15.87 -13.19 -26.50
C ILE A 223 -16.43 -13.55 -27.88
N GLN A 224 -17.45 -14.39 -27.96
CA GLN A 224 -18.09 -14.76 -29.22
C GLN A 224 -18.85 -13.62 -29.91
N SER A 225 -19.27 -12.60 -29.14
CA SER A 225 -19.94 -11.42 -29.69
C SER A 225 -19.02 -10.23 -29.96
N CYS A 226 -17.72 -10.34 -29.64
CA CYS A 226 -16.75 -9.26 -29.86
C CYS A 226 -16.27 -9.18 -31.33
N SER A 227 -15.44 -8.18 -31.64
CA SER A 227 -14.95 -7.97 -33.01
C SER A 227 -14.10 -9.15 -33.52
N THR A 228 -14.15 -9.41 -34.82
CA THR A 228 -13.40 -10.54 -35.43
C THR A 228 -11.88 -10.40 -35.25
N ASP A 229 -11.36 -9.17 -35.16
CA ASP A 229 -9.95 -8.91 -34.85
C ASP A 229 -9.60 -9.27 -33.40
N MET A 230 -10.53 -9.02 -32.45
CA MET A 230 -10.32 -9.35 -31.05
C MET A 230 -10.44 -10.86 -30.81
N GLN A 231 -11.37 -11.52 -31.49
CA GLN A 231 -11.50 -12.99 -31.48
C GLN A 231 -10.23 -13.67 -32.00
N ARG A 232 -9.71 -13.24 -33.16
CA ARG A 232 -8.45 -13.75 -33.72
C ARG A 232 -7.29 -13.58 -32.75
N TRP A 233 -7.14 -12.40 -32.15
CA TRP A 233 -6.09 -12.19 -31.15
C TRP A 233 -6.25 -13.10 -29.92
N LEU A 234 -7.48 -13.28 -29.41
CA LEU A 234 -7.73 -14.19 -28.28
C LEU A 234 -7.36 -15.64 -28.66
N GLU A 235 -7.77 -16.11 -29.84
CA GLU A 235 -7.44 -17.46 -30.31
C GLU A 235 -5.95 -17.67 -30.56
N GLU A 236 -5.23 -16.67 -31.07
CA GLU A 236 -3.80 -16.78 -31.40
C GLU A 236 -2.91 -16.60 -30.15
N ASP A 237 -3.13 -15.55 -29.36
CA ASP A 237 -2.22 -15.13 -28.28
C ASP A 237 -2.60 -15.72 -26.91
N MET A 238 -3.87 -16.07 -26.70
CA MET A 238 -4.35 -16.60 -25.41
C MET A 238 -4.57 -18.12 -25.40
N SER A 239 -4.63 -18.80 -26.55
CA SER A 239 -4.81 -20.26 -26.59
C SER A 239 -3.58 -21.03 -26.08
N GLU A 240 -2.39 -20.44 -26.19
CA GLU A 240 -1.15 -20.97 -25.63
C GLU A 240 -1.10 -20.85 -24.10
N VAL A 241 -1.87 -19.92 -23.53
CA VAL A 241 -1.96 -19.71 -22.09
C VAL A 241 -2.91 -20.75 -21.51
N GLY A 242 -2.35 -21.79 -20.87
CA GLY A 242 -3.13 -22.90 -20.29
C GLY A 242 -4.29 -22.46 -19.40
N ALA A 243 -4.14 -21.36 -18.65
CA ALA A 243 -5.17 -20.77 -17.80
C ALA A 243 -6.39 -20.22 -18.56
N CYS A 244 -6.27 -19.94 -19.86
CA CYS A 244 -7.34 -19.36 -20.69
C CYS A 244 -8.05 -20.39 -21.58
N ARG A 245 -7.67 -21.68 -21.51
CA ARG A 245 -8.28 -22.72 -22.33
C ARG A 245 -9.78 -22.84 -22.15
N TRP A 246 -10.28 -22.55 -20.95
CA TRP A 246 -11.71 -22.53 -20.68
C TRP A 246 -12.44 -21.46 -21.47
N CYS A 247 -11.80 -20.37 -21.93
CA CYS A 247 -12.45 -19.30 -22.68
C CYS A 247 -12.85 -19.71 -24.10
N PHE A 248 -12.28 -20.79 -24.62
CA PHE A 248 -12.49 -21.25 -25.99
C PHE A 248 -13.29 -22.56 -26.00
N PRO A 249 -14.24 -22.74 -26.92
CA PRO A 249 -14.81 -24.06 -27.16
C PRO A 249 -13.67 -25.00 -27.56
N THR A 250 -13.49 -26.11 -26.85
CA THR A 250 -12.67 -27.21 -27.36
C THR A 250 -13.18 -27.54 -28.75
N LYS A 251 -12.32 -27.44 -29.77
CA LYS A 251 -12.61 -27.97 -31.11
C LYS A 251 -12.94 -29.45 -30.93
N MET A 252 -14.23 -29.77 -30.78
CA MET A 252 -14.71 -31.13 -30.92
C MET A 252 -14.31 -31.52 -32.33
N SER A 253 -13.39 -32.47 -32.42
CA SER A 253 -13.10 -33.19 -33.65
C SER A 253 -14.42 -33.73 -34.20
N ILE A 254 -14.96 -33.06 -35.21
CA ILE A 254 -15.94 -33.66 -36.11
C ILE A 254 -15.13 -34.73 -36.86
N GLY A 255 -15.14 -35.94 -36.32
CA GLY A 255 -14.37 -37.07 -36.83
C GLY A 255 -15.20 -38.33 -36.75
N GLY A 256 -15.92 -38.62 -37.84
CA GLY A 256 -16.35 -39.95 -38.24
C GLY A 256 -17.45 -40.61 -37.42
N TYR A 257 -18.71 -40.31 -37.74
CA TYR A 257 -19.73 -41.36 -37.66
C TYR A 257 -19.44 -42.34 -38.81
N GLU A 258 -18.62 -43.37 -38.54
CA GLU A 258 -18.62 -44.57 -39.36
C GLU A 258 -19.82 -45.42 -38.95
N GLU A 259 -20.85 -45.32 -39.78
CA GLU A 259 -21.94 -46.27 -39.90
C GLU A 259 -21.37 -47.65 -40.24
N THR A 260 -21.24 -48.54 -39.24
CA THR A 260 -20.95 -49.96 -39.49
C THR A 260 -21.92 -50.86 -38.70
N ALA A 261 -22.89 -51.34 -39.46
CA ALA A 261 -23.56 -52.64 -39.40
C ALA A 261 -23.55 -53.45 -38.08
N LEU A 262 -24.77 -53.80 -37.65
CA LEU A 262 -25.09 -54.96 -36.82
C LEU A 262 -24.31 -56.23 -37.20
N PRO A 263 -24.04 -57.09 -36.20
CA PRO A 263 -24.48 -58.48 -36.36
C PRO A 263 -25.32 -58.98 -35.19
N ASN A 264 -26.36 -59.72 -35.58
CA ASN A 264 -27.29 -60.45 -34.75
C ASN A 264 -26.66 -61.60 -33.94
N SER A 265 -27.32 -61.89 -32.82
CA SER A 265 -27.48 -63.21 -32.15
C SER A 265 -26.36 -63.69 -31.20
N LYS A 266 -26.67 -63.81 -29.89
CA LYS A 266 -27.26 -65.03 -29.29
C LYS A 266 -27.53 -64.86 -27.79
N GLN A 267 -28.64 -65.47 -27.37
CA GLN A 267 -29.12 -65.73 -26.02
C GLN A 267 -28.03 -66.16 -25.00
N ARG A 268 -28.20 -65.75 -23.73
CA ARG A 268 -28.38 -66.68 -22.60
C ARG A 268 -28.88 -65.97 -21.34
N ARG A 269 -30.01 -66.47 -20.82
CA ARG A 269 -30.53 -66.29 -19.45
C ARG A 269 -29.59 -66.92 -18.42
N LEU A 270 -29.72 -66.48 -17.16
CA LEU A 270 -29.51 -67.12 -15.84
C LEU A 270 -29.08 -66.00 -14.87
N GLN A 271 -29.69 -65.68 -13.74
CA GLN A 271 -30.81 -66.19 -12.93
C GLN A 271 -31.60 -64.98 -12.39
#